data_AF-A0A1C1YRZ9-F1
#
_entry.id   AF-A0A1C1YRZ9-F1
#
_cell.length_a   1.000
_cell.length_b   1.000
_cell.length_c   1.000
_cell.angle_alpha   90.00
_cell.angle_beta   90.00
_cell.angle_gamma   90.00
#
_symmetry.space_group_name_H-M   'P 1'
#
loop_
_entity.id
_entity.type
_entity.pdbx_description
1 polymer ?
#
loop_
_entity_poly.entity_id
_entity_poly.type
_entity_poly.pdbx_seq_one_letter_code
_entity_poly.pdbx_strand_id
1 'polypeptide(L)'
;MAPRKPKPADPAAVAEPIIEQPVIHYLPNPVTVAHTTPRTRDEIAIRDAVRARLSAVETAIVDFVSEKTAEGFSLDDINSLYAVELPILFGYRIDGGRIRAQYDGQIVER
;
A
#
# COMPACT_ATOMS: atom_id res chain seq x y z
N MET A 1 -50.16 31.84 40.10
CA MET A 1 -49.40 30.68 39.60
C MET A 1 -48.24 31.20 38.76
N ALA A 2 -47.00 30.86 39.10
CA ALA A 2 -45.82 31.33 38.37
C ALA A 2 -45.61 30.54 37.06
N PRO A 3 -45.12 31.17 35.97
CA PRO A 3 -44.89 30.48 34.71
C PRO A 3 -43.60 29.64 34.78
N ARG A 4 -43.66 28.39 34.31
CA ARG A 4 -42.52 27.46 34.31
C ARG A 4 -41.49 27.87 33.25
N LYS A 5 -40.21 27.87 33.63
CA LYS A 5 -39.03 28.12 32.76
C LYS A 5 -39.05 27.20 31.51
N PRO A 6 -38.59 27.66 30.33
CA PRO A 6 -38.46 26.81 29.16
C PRO A 6 -37.30 25.81 29.33
N LYS A 7 -37.51 24.58 28.85
CA LYS A 7 -36.51 23.50 28.80
C LYS A 7 -35.40 23.88 27.79
N PRO A 8 -34.11 23.61 28.07
CA PRO A 8 -33.05 23.87 27.09
C PRO A 8 -33.26 22.99 25.85
N ALA A 9 -33.08 23.58 24.67
CA ALA A 9 -33.02 22.84 23.42
C ALA A 9 -31.76 21.97 23.42
N ASP A 10 -31.91 20.71 23.01
CA ASP A 10 -30.78 19.81 22.80
C ASP A 10 -29.80 20.42 21.77
N PRO A 11 -28.48 20.38 22.00
CA PRO A 11 -27.52 20.93 21.06
C PRO A 11 -27.63 20.17 19.73
N ALA A 12 -27.80 20.91 18.64
CA ALA A 12 -27.79 20.38 17.28
C ALA A 12 -26.54 19.52 17.09
N ALA A 13 -26.75 18.24 16.76
CA ALA A 13 -25.66 17.33 16.43
C ALA A 13 -24.85 17.94 15.27
N VAL A 14 -23.61 18.32 15.57
CA VAL A 14 -22.64 18.69 14.55
C VAL A 14 -22.38 17.43 13.75
N ALA A 15 -22.90 17.37 12.52
CA ALA A 15 -22.58 16.29 11.61
C ALA A 15 -21.07 16.33 11.34
N GLU A 16 -20.35 15.30 11.79
CA GLU A 16 -18.95 15.13 11.44
C GLU A 16 -18.84 15.06 9.91
N PRO A 17 -17.88 15.78 9.29
CA PRO A 17 -17.67 15.68 7.86
C PRO A 17 -17.33 14.22 7.53
N ILE A 18 -18.18 13.58 6.73
CA ILE A 18 -17.90 12.26 6.20
C ILE A 18 -16.69 12.43 5.27
N ILE A 19 -15.50 12.08 5.77
CA ILE A 19 -14.32 11.96 4.94
C ILE A 19 -14.57 10.72 4.08
N GLU A 20 -14.99 10.91 2.83
CA GLU A 20 -15.02 9.83 1.85
C GLU A 20 -13.60 9.29 1.72
N GLN A 21 -13.36 8.13 2.32
CA GLN A 21 -12.10 7.42 2.12
C GLN A 21 -12.05 7.01 0.65
N PRO A 22 -10.94 7.29 -0.05
CA PRO A 22 -10.80 6.86 -1.44
C PRO A 22 -10.95 5.34 -1.51
N VAL A 23 -11.72 4.85 -2.48
CA VAL A 23 -11.84 3.41 -2.73
C VAL A 23 -10.49 2.91 -3.25
N ILE A 24 -9.79 2.14 -2.41
CA ILE A 24 -8.51 1.52 -2.74
C ILE A 24 -8.77 0.10 -3.22
N HIS A 25 -8.28 -0.22 -4.42
CA HIS A 25 -8.29 -1.58 -4.94
C HIS A 25 -6.93 -2.24 -4.74
N TYR A 26 -6.95 -3.51 -4.31
CA TYR A 26 -5.76 -4.31 -4.06
C TYR A 26 -5.62 -5.41 -5.11
N LEU A 27 -4.38 -5.68 -5.51
CA LEU A 27 -4.05 -6.81 -6.39
C LEU A 27 -3.54 -7.99 -5.57
N PRO A 28 -4.15 -9.18 -5.69
CA PRO A 28 -3.80 -10.33 -4.85
C PRO A 28 -2.48 -11.01 -5.26
N ASN A 29 -2.03 -10.84 -6.52
CA ASN A 29 -0.75 -11.37 -6.97
C ASN A 29 -0.05 -10.40 -7.94
N PRO A 30 0.88 -9.56 -7.45
CA PRO A 30 1.58 -8.57 -8.27
C PRO A 30 2.51 -9.22 -9.31
N VAL A 31 3.08 -10.40 -9.02
CA VAL A 31 3.92 -11.13 -9.98
C VAL A 31 3.08 -11.56 -11.18
N THR A 32 1.91 -12.15 -10.94
CA THR A 32 1.00 -12.52 -12.04
C THR A 32 0.65 -11.31 -12.90
N VAL A 33 0.29 -10.18 -12.27
CA VAL A 33 -0.06 -8.94 -12.99
C VAL A 33 1.10 -8.43 -13.84
N ALA A 34 2.35 -8.49 -13.34
CA ALA A 34 3.52 -8.08 -14.10
C ALA A 34 3.75 -8.90 -15.39
N HIS A 35 3.31 -10.16 -15.41
CA HIS A 35 3.42 -11.08 -16.54
C HIS A 35 2.17 -11.14 -17.45
N THR A 36 1.09 -10.42 -17.12
CA THR A 36 -0.09 -10.35 -17.98
C THR A 36 0.16 -9.51 -19.23
N THR A 37 -0.50 -9.90 -20.34
CA THR A 37 -0.59 -9.08 -21.55
C THR A 37 -1.77 -8.11 -21.41
N PRO A 38 -1.54 -6.81 -21.21
CA PRO A 38 -2.61 -5.84 -21.02
C PRO A 38 -3.31 -5.55 -22.34
N ARG A 39 -4.63 -5.35 -22.28
CA ARG A 39 -5.52 -5.07 -23.41
C ARG A 39 -6.05 -3.65 -23.37
N THR A 40 -6.07 -3.02 -22.20
CA THR A 40 -6.53 -1.64 -22.00
C THR A 40 -5.38 -0.73 -21.56
N ARG A 41 -5.52 0.58 -21.77
CA ARG A 41 -4.56 1.59 -21.30
C ARG A 41 -4.37 1.53 -19.78
N ASP A 42 -5.44 1.26 -19.07
CA ASP A 42 -5.46 1.14 -17.61
C ASP A 42 -4.71 -0.09 -17.15
N GLU A 43 -4.88 -1.23 -17.82
CA GLU A 43 -4.09 -2.44 -17.56
C GLU A 43 -2.59 -2.23 -17.84
N ILE A 44 -2.23 -1.44 -18.86
CA ILE A 44 -0.82 -1.07 -19.11
C ILE A 44 -0.28 -0.27 -17.92
N ALA A 45 -1.01 0.76 -17.47
CA ALA A 45 -0.59 1.60 -16.34
C ALA A 45 -0.42 0.78 -15.05
N ILE A 46 -1.34 -0.14 -14.77
CA ILE A 46 -1.25 -1.05 -13.62
C ILE A 46 -0.01 -1.94 -13.75
N ARG A 47 0.16 -2.63 -14.89
CA ARG A 47 1.28 -3.55 -15.10
C ARG A 47 2.61 -2.83 -14.94
N ASP A 48 2.76 -1.66 -15.54
CA ASP A 48 4.02 -0.92 -15.53
C ASP A 48 4.33 -0.39 -14.12
N ALA A 49 3.31 0.06 -13.37
CA ALA A 49 3.47 0.46 -11.97
C ALA A 49 3.83 -0.71 -11.06
N VAL A 50 3.23 -1.90 -11.28
CA VAL A 50 3.58 -3.12 -10.56
C VAL A 50 5.02 -3.55 -10.88
N ARG A 51 5.44 -3.53 -12.15
CA ARG A 51 6.82 -3.82 -12.56
C ARG A 51 7.83 -2.87 -11.93
N ALA A 52 7.53 -1.57 -11.91
CA ALA A 52 8.39 -0.59 -11.25
C ALA A 52 8.56 -0.90 -9.76
N ARG A 53 7.49 -1.32 -9.08
CA ARG A 53 7.56 -1.69 -7.66
C ARG A 53 8.32 -2.99 -7.43
N LEU A 54 8.13 -4.00 -8.28
CA LEU A 54 8.92 -5.24 -8.23
C LEU A 54 10.42 -4.96 -8.39
N SER A 55 10.78 -4.12 -9.35
CA SER A 55 12.18 -3.72 -9.56
C SER A 55 12.77 -3.02 -8.34
N ALA A 56 12.03 -2.12 -7.68
CA ALA A 56 12.50 -1.48 -6.45
C ALA A 56 12.71 -2.46 -5.29
N VAL A 57 11.83 -3.47 -5.17
CA VAL A 57 11.96 -4.56 -4.19
C VAL A 57 13.18 -5.43 -4.48
N GLU A 58 13.39 -5.81 -5.74
CA GLU A 58 14.58 -6.56 -6.16
C GLU A 58 15.88 -5.81 -5.84
N THR A 59 15.94 -4.51 -6.13
CA THR A 59 17.10 -3.68 -5.78
C THR A 59 17.34 -3.67 -4.27
N ALA A 60 16.30 -3.45 -3.46
CA ALA A 60 16.45 -3.43 -2.00
C ALA A 60 16.95 -4.78 -1.44
N ILE A 61 16.50 -5.90 -2.01
CA ILE A 61 16.99 -7.24 -1.64
C ILE A 61 18.46 -7.40 -2.01
N VAL A 62 18.85 -6.99 -3.22
CA VAL A 62 20.24 -7.07 -3.69
C VAL A 62 21.16 -6.23 -2.81
N ASP A 63 20.75 -5.00 -2.47
CA ASP A 63 21.52 -4.11 -1.61
C ASP A 63 21.69 -4.72 -0.22
N PHE A 64 20.61 -5.24 0.37
CA PHE A 64 20.64 -5.92 1.67
C PHE A 64 21.58 -7.14 1.68
N VAL A 65 21.45 -8.02 0.68
CA VAL A 65 22.32 -9.21 0.58
C VAL A 65 23.77 -8.79 0.41
N SER A 66 24.04 -7.79 -0.44
CA SER A 66 25.40 -7.27 -0.66
C SER A 66 26.00 -6.73 0.63
N GLU A 67 25.25 -5.92 1.38
CA GLU A 67 25.66 -5.41 2.68
C GLU A 67 26.00 -6.53 3.67
N LYS A 68 25.13 -7.53 3.81
CA LYS A 68 25.35 -8.66 4.73
C LYS A 68 26.50 -9.57 4.31
N THR A 69 26.69 -9.78 3.02
CA THR A 69 27.90 -10.50 2.55
C THR A 69 29.19 -9.73 2.85
N ALA A 70 29.17 -8.39 2.79
CA ALA A 70 30.32 -7.56 3.14
C ALA A 70 30.62 -7.57 4.65
N GLU A 71 29.60 -7.77 5.49
CA GLU A 71 29.73 -8.02 6.94
C GLU A 71 30.25 -9.44 7.27
N GLY A 72 30.39 -10.31 6.27
CA GLY A 72 30.94 -11.66 6.41
C GLY A 72 29.90 -12.76 6.64
N PHE A 73 28.61 -12.47 6.50
CA PHE A 73 27.57 -13.51 6.54
C PHE A 73 27.57 -14.35 5.26
N SER A 74 27.34 -15.65 5.40
CA SER A 74 27.08 -16.52 4.25
C SER A 74 25.64 -16.36 3.74
N LEU A 75 25.36 -16.79 2.51
CA LEU A 75 24.00 -16.75 1.96
C LEU A 75 23.02 -17.62 2.77
N ASP A 76 23.50 -18.73 3.34
CA ASP A 76 22.69 -19.61 4.21
C ASP A 76 22.37 -18.94 5.54
N ASP A 77 23.33 -18.19 6.11
CA ASP A 77 23.10 -17.39 7.32
C ASP A 77 22.09 -16.28 7.03
N ILE A 78 22.22 -15.60 5.89
CA ILE A 78 21.28 -14.54 5.50
C ILE A 78 19.86 -15.09 5.37
N ASN A 79 19.70 -16.23 4.69
CA ASN A 79 18.40 -16.87 4.46
C ASN A 79 17.76 -17.44 5.74
N SER A 80 18.57 -17.85 6.72
CA SER A 80 18.08 -18.41 7.99
C SER A 80 17.81 -17.36 9.07
N LEU A 81 18.57 -16.27 9.08
CA LEU A 81 18.49 -15.22 10.10
C LEU A 81 17.56 -14.07 9.71
N TYR A 82 17.37 -13.82 8.41
CA TYR A 82 16.57 -12.69 7.95
C TYR A 82 15.44 -13.17 7.03
N ALA A 83 14.21 -12.73 7.32
CA ALA A 83 13.11 -12.81 6.37
C ALA A 83 12.85 -11.41 5.81
N VAL A 84 13.17 -11.21 4.53
CA VAL A 84 12.81 -9.97 3.84
C VAL A 84 11.36 -10.08 3.38
N GLU A 85 10.44 -9.78 4.29
CA GLU A 85 9.02 -9.65 3.97
C GLU A 85 8.77 -8.22 3.51
N LEU A 86 8.81 -7.99 2.19
CA LEU A 86 8.38 -6.73 1.58
C LEU A 86 6.95 -6.93 1.09
N PRO A 87 5.91 -6.52 1.86
CA PRO A 87 4.54 -6.62 1.39
C PRO A 87 4.42 -5.76 0.14
N ILE A 88 4.25 -6.40 -1.03
CA ILE A 88 3.91 -5.70 -2.26
C ILE A 88 2.41 -5.39 -2.21
N LEU A 89 2.06 -4.40 -1.39
CA LEU A 89 0.73 -3.83 -1.36
C LEU A 89 0.64 -2.79 -2.48
N PHE A 90 0.14 -3.23 -3.64
CA PHE A 90 -0.21 -2.32 -4.72
C PHE A 90 -1.65 -1.86 -4.52
N GLY A 91 -1.80 -0.66 -3.98
CA GLY A 91 -3.07 0.05 -3.97
C GLY A 91 -3.17 0.93 -5.22
N TYR A 92 -4.34 0.97 -5.85
CA TYR A 92 -4.62 2.02 -6.83
C TYR A 92 -6.01 2.61 -6.62
N ARG A 93 -6.17 3.87 -7.02
CA ARG A 93 -7.44 4.57 -7.03
C ARG A 93 -7.76 5.09 -8.43
N ILE A 94 -9.06 5.22 -8.72
CA ILE A 94 -9.57 5.80 -9.95
C ILE A 94 -9.97 7.25 -9.65
N ASP A 95 -9.34 8.20 -10.34
CA ASP A 95 -9.53 9.64 -10.15
C ASP A 95 -9.86 10.27 -11.51
N GLY A 96 -11.10 10.70 -11.72
CA GLY A 96 -11.54 11.36 -12.96
C GLY A 96 -11.32 10.53 -14.23
N GLY A 97 -11.40 9.19 -14.13
CA GLY A 97 -11.13 8.27 -15.24
C GLY A 97 -9.64 7.96 -15.48
N ARG A 98 -8.76 8.28 -14.50
CA ARG A 98 -7.33 7.94 -14.52
C ARG A 98 -6.95 7.10 -13.31
N ILE A 99 -6.08 6.12 -13.52
CA ILE A 99 -5.53 5.29 -12.43
C ILE A 99 -4.34 6.01 -11.79
N ARG A 100 -4.34 6.09 -10.45
CA ARG A 100 -3.20 6.53 -9.64
C ARG A 100 -2.75 5.41 -8.71
N ALA A 101 -1.48 5.03 -8.78
CA ALA A 101 -0.87 4.03 -7.90
C ALA A 101 -0.48 4.64 -6.54
N GLN A 102 -0.56 3.84 -5.48
CA GLN A 102 -0.13 4.15 -4.12
C GLN A 102 0.68 2.96 -3.60
N TYR A 103 1.81 3.24 -2.94
CA TYR A 103 2.80 2.25 -2.53
C TYR A 103 2.95 2.25 -1.01
N ASP A 104 2.79 1.09 -0.37
CA ASP A 104 3.26 0.85 0.99
C ASP A 104 4.21 -0.35 0.96
N GLY A 105 5.34 -0.27 1.66
CA GLY A 105 6.24 -1.40 1.88
C GLY A 105 7.03 -1.17 3.16
N GLN A 106 7.16 -2.20 3.97
CA GLN A 106 7.85 -2.20 5.26
C GLN A 106 8.81 -3.40 5.31
N ILE A 107 10.02 -3.23 5.81
CA ILE A 107 10.96 -4.33 6.12
C ILE A 107 10.68 -4.76 7.56
N VAL A 108 10.55 -6.06 7.82
CA VAL A 108 10.27 -6.62 9.16
C VAL A 108 11.41 -7.58 9.54
N GLU A 109 12.05 -7.35 10.69
CA GLU A 109 13.04 -8.28 11.28
C GLU A 109 12.32 -9.46 11.97
N ARG A 110 12.92 -10.65 11.96
CA ARG A 110 12.35 -11.87 12.58
C ARG A 110 12.80 -12.09 14.02
#